data_AF-A0A8G0L3Z9-F1
#
_entry.id   AF-A0A8G0L3Z9-F1
#
_cell.length_a   1.000
_cell.length_b   1.000
_cell.length_c   1.000
_cell.angle_alpha   90.00
_cell.angle_beta   90.00
_cell.angle_gamma   90.00
#
_symmetry.space_group_name_H-M   'P 1'
#
loop_
_entity.id
_entity.type
_entity.pdbx_description
1 polymer ?
#
loop_
_entity_poly.entity_id
_entity_poly.type
_entity_poly.pdbx_seq_one_letter_code
_entity_poly.pdbx_strand_id
1 'polypeptide(L)'
;MANSQWYSVYKLKFTLAVQDPDMPQPRYHTIVFVETDVDGSGTKFHVIGDITSGMSYESTTFHIEVNSQPLHSKGVLGYTKALNFKLE
;
A
#
# COMPACT_ATOMS: atom_id res chain seq x y z
N MET A 1 9.18 11.03 -19.76
CA MET A 1 10.26 10.44 -18.93
C MET A 1 10.36 11.27 -17.66
N ALA A 2 9.62 10.91 -16.61
CA ALA A 2 9.65 11.70 -15.38
C ALA A 2 10.90 11.38 -14.57
N ASN A 3 11.90 12.27 -14.66
CA ASN A 3 13.05 12.33 -13.78
C ASN A 3 12.64 12.83 -12.39
N SER A 4 11.76 12.12 -11.69
CA SER A 4 11.49 12.47 -10.30
C SER A 4 12.61 11.89 -9.44
N GLN A 5 13.50 12.74 -8.91
CA GLN A 5 14.47 12.33 -7.89
C GLN A 5 13.79 11.71 -6.65
N TRP A 6 12.47 11.93 -6.51
CA TRP A 6 11.67 11.57 -5.35
C TRP A 6 10.36 10.89 -5.76
N TYR A 7 10.05 9.76 -5.14
CA TYR A 7 8.77 9.07 -5.25
C TYR A 7 7.89 9.40 -4.05
N SER A 8 6.62 9.66 -4.30
CA SER A 8 5.63 9.91 -3.26
C SER A 8 5.30 8.61 -2.54
N VAL A 9 5.31 8.65 -1.20
CA VAL A 9 4.98 7.52 -0.35
C VAL A 9 3.64 7.78 0.32
N TYR A 10 2.75 6.81 0.23
CA TYR A 10 1.40 6.88 0.73
C TYR A 10 1.12 5.74 1.70
N LYS A 11 0.31 6.02 2.71
CA LYS A 11 -0.39 5.04 3.54
C LYS A 11 -1.77 4.82 2.92
N LEU A 12 -2.01 3.62 2.42
CA LEU A 12 -3.35 3.24 1.98
C LEU A 12 -3.99 2.38 3.06
N LYS A 13 -5.24 2.68 3.38
CA LYS A 13 -6.06 1.87 4.29
C LYS A 13 -7.17 1.24 3.49
N PHE A 14 -7.30 -0.08 3.56
CA PHE A 14 -8.37 -0.84 2.93
C PHE A 14 -9.32 -1.40 3.99
N THR A 15 -10.62 -1.37 3.72
CA THR A 15 -11.61 -2.07 4.55
C THR A 15 -11.33 -3.56 4.55
N LEU A 16 -11.25 -4.17 5.73
CA LEU A 16 -11.17 -5.62 5.85
C LEU A 16 -12.54 -6.24 5.54
N ALA A 17 -12.53 -7.37 4.82
CA ALA A 17 -13.73 -8.14 4.55
C ALA A 17 -14.34 -8.73 5.83
N VAL A 18 -13.50 -9.12 6.80
CA VAL A 18 -13.90 -9.63 8.11
C VAL A 18 -13.22 -8.80 9.19
N GLN A 19 -14.02 -8.23 10.11
CA GLN A 19 -13.53 -7.53 11.28
C GLN A 19 -13.37 -8.54 12.43
N ASP A 20 -12.30 -8.37 13.21
CA ASP A 20 -12.11 -9.12 14.44
C ASP A 20 -13.11 -8.60 15.52
N PRO A 21 -14.03 -9.44 16.02
CA PRO A 21 -15.04 -9.02 17.00
C PRO A 21 -14.45 -8.69 18.38
N ASP A 22 -13.29 -9.24 18.72
CA ASP A 22 -12.65 -9.06 20.04
C ASP A 22 -11.73 -7.82 20.08
N MET A 23 -11.69 -7.06 18.99
CA MET A 23 -10.83 -5.89 18.85
C MET A 23 -11.63 -4.60 18.57
N PRO A 24 -11.12 -3.42 18.93
CA PRO A 24 -11.79 -2.15 18.62
C PRO A 24 -11.97 -1.95 17.12
N GLN A 25 -13.21 -1.69 16.70
CA GLN A 25 -13.61 -1.51 15.30
C GLN A 25 -13.82 -0.02 14.96
N PRO A 26 -13.59 0.41 13.70
CA PRO A 26 -13.19 -0.37 12.54
C PRO A 26 -11.67 -0.52 12.35
N ARG A 27 -11.23 -1.69 11.89
CA ARG A 27 -9.85 -1.98 11.46
C ARG A 27 -9.71 -1.97 9.95
N TYR A 28 -8.52 -1.60 9.51
CA TYR A 28 -8.15 -1.48 8.10
C TYR A 28 -6.89 -2.27 7.80
N HIS A 29 -6.87 -2.93 6.64
CA HIS A 29 -5.63 -3.41 6.06
C HIS A 29 -4.79 -2.22 5.63
N THR A 30 -3.63 -2.03 6.27
CA THR A 30 -2.78 -0.88 6.00
C THR A 30 -1.62 -1.32 5.14
N ILE A 31 -1.40 -0.61 4.04
CA ILE A 31 -0.27 -0.86 3.15
C ILE A 31 0.53 0.42 2.94
N VAL A 32 1.81 0.26 2.65
CA VAL A 32 2.67 1.36 2.18
C VAL A 32 2.71 1.27 0.67
N PHE A 33 2.41 2.37 0.00
CA PHE A 33 2.42 2.47 -1.45
C PHE A 33 3.42 3.54 -1.88
N VAL A 34 4.32 3.20 -2.79
CA VAL A 34 5.28 4.13 -3.38
C VAL A 34 4.90 4.31 -4.84
N GLU A 35 4.53 5.53 -5.20
CA GLU A 35 4.13 5.88 -6.56
C GLU A 35 5.38 6.15 -7.39
N THR A 36 5.70 5.22 -8.29
CA THR A 36 6.95 5.24 -9.08
C THR A 36 6.74 5.63 -10.53
N ASP A 37 5.53 5.47 -11.05
CA ASP A 37 5.21 5.76 -12.45
C ASP A 37 4.35 7.04 -12.58
N VAL A 38 4.42 7.66 -13.76
CA VAL A 38 3.62 8.84 -14.12
C VAL A 38 2.13 8.52 -14.25
N ASP A 39 1.80 7.26 -14.51
CA ASP A 39 0.43 6.78 -14.67
C ASP A 39 -0.28 6.56 -13.31
N GLY A 40 0.37 6.91 -12.19
CA GLY A 40 -0.13 6.69 -10.84
C GLY A 40 0.01 5.24 -10.34
N SER A 41 0.69 4.39 -11.12
CA SER A 41 1.11 3.06 -10.69
C SER A 41 2.40 3.15 -9.86
N GLY A 42 2.65 2.09 -9.11
CA GLY A 42 3.75 2.06 -8.18
C GLY A 42 3.98 0.68 -7.58
N THR A 43 4.63 0.65 -6.44
CA THR A 43 4.85 -0.57 -5.68
C THR A 43 4.07 -0.49 -4.37
N LYS A 44 3.30 -1.53 -4.07
CA LYS A 44 2.75 -1.72 -2.73
C LYS A 44 3.66 -2.63 -1.92
N PHE A 45 3.69 -2.35 -0.63
CA PHE A 45 4.35 -3.13 0.40
C PHE A 45 3.31 -3.44 1.45
N HIS A 46 3.05 -4.73 1.66
CA HIS A 46 2.07 -5.17 2.62
C HIS A 46 2.35 -6.55 3.15
N VAL A 47 1.67 -6.88 4.24
CA VAL A 47 1.62 -8.24 4.75
C VAL A 47 0.38 -8.90 4.17
N ILE A 48 0.55 -10.10 3.65
CA ILE A 48 -0.54 -10.98 3.20
C ILE A 48 -0.62 -12.20 4.12
N GLY A 49 -1.71 -12.94 3.97
CA GLY A 49 -1.99 -14.13 4.77
C GLY A 49 -2.81 -13.81 6.02
N ASP A 50 -2.90 -14.80 6.89
CA ASP A 50 -3.75 -14.78 8.07
C ASP A 50 -3.02 -15.48 9.24
N ILE A 51 -3.61 -15.42 10.44
CA ILE A 51 -2.98 -15.99 11.64
C ILE A 51 -2.83 -17.52 11.56
N THR A 52 -3.72 -18.19 10.81
CA THR A 52 -3.77 -19.66 10.72
C THR A 52 -2.83 -20.23 9.66
N SER A 53 -2.70 -19.55 8.52
CA SER A 53 -1.88 -19.94 7.37
C SER A 53 -0.47 -19.34 7.45
N GLY A 54 -0.27 -18.35 8.31
CA GLY A 54 0.96 -17.57 8.41
C GLY A 54 0.84 -16.22 7.70
N MET A 55 1.60 -15.25 8.21
CA MET A 55 1.73 -13.92 7.64
C MET A 55 3.03 -13.82 6.85
N SER A 56 2.98 -13.25 5.65
CA SER A 56 4.16 -13.05 4.80
C SER A 56 4.19 -11.64 4.25
N TYR A 57 5.39 -11.08 4.13
CA TYR A 57 5.60 -9.80 3.50
C TYR A 57 5.61 -9.97 1.97
N GLU A 58 4.89 -9.10 1.27
CA GLU A 58 4.85 -9.04 -0.20
C GLU A 58 5.11 -7.62 -0.69
N SER A 59 5.95 -7.51 -1.73
CA SER A 59 6.13 -6.30 -2.52
C SER A 59 5.78 -6.56 -3.97
N THR A 60 4.74 -5.89 -4.49
CA THR A 60 4.25 -6.11 -5.85
C THR A 60 3.89 -4.79 -6.53
N THR A 61 3.95 -4.78 -7.86
CA THR A 61 3.46 -3.65 -8.66
C THR A 61 1.96 -3.50 -8.43
N PHE A 62 1.53 -2.27 -8.18
CA PHE A 62 0.15 -1.95 -7.84
C PHE A 62 -0.29 -0.68 -8.56
N HIS A 63 -1.51 -0.71 -9.06
CA HIS A 63 -2.18 0.46 -9.61
C HIS A 63 -3.40 0.74 -8.75
N ILE A 64 -3.51 1.97 -8.24
CA ILE A 64 -4.68 2.37 -7.48
C ILE A 64 -5.80 2.65 -8.46
N GLU A 65 -6.71 1.69 -8.64
CA GLU A 65 -7.96 1.99 -9.32
C GLU A 65 -8.80 2.88 -8.40
N VAL A 66 -8.98 4.15 -8.78
CA VAL A 66 -9.69 5.20 -8.03
C VAL A 66 -11.11 4.79 -7.60
N ASN A 67 -11.71 3.80 -8.27
CA ASN A 67 -13.05 3.29 -8.00
C ASN A 67 -13.08 1.87 -7.41
N SER A 68 -11.93 1.26 -7.09
CA SER A 68 -11.92 -0.07 -6.46
C SER A 68 -12.25 0.05 -4.96
N GLN A 69 -13.45 -0.40 -4.59
CA GLN A 69 -13.86 -0.58 -3.21
C GLN A 69 -13.08 -1.79 -2.67
N PRO A 70 -11.94 -1.53 -2.01
CA PRO A 70 -11.96 -1.40 -0.56
C PRO A 70 -11.15 -0.22 -0.01
N LEU A 71 -10.67 0.73 -0.84
CA LEU A 71 -9.83 1.83 -0.33
C LEU A 71 -10.63 2.79 0.56
N HIS A 72 -10.34 2.78 1.87
CA HIS A 72 -10.93 3.69 2.85
C HIS A 72 -10.26 5.07 2.85
N SER A 73 -8.93 5.12 2.74
CA SER A 73 -8.21 6.41 2.74
C SER A 73 -6.82 6.28 2.11
N LYS A 74 -6.39 7.30 1.35
CA LYS A 74 -5.01 7.53 0.90
C LYS A 74 -4.43 8.71 1.68
N GLY A 75 -3.42 8.48 2.50
CA GLY A 75 -2.71 9.53 3.24
C GLY A 75 -1.26 9.64 2.78
N VAL A 76 -0.74 10.86 2.58
CA VAL A 76 0.68 11.06 2.28
C VAL A 76 1.51 10.76 3.52
N LEU A 77 2.49 9.87 3.39
CA LEU A 77 3.50 9.63 4.42
C LEU A 77 4.76 10.47 4.22
N GLY A 78 5.09 10.77 2.96
CA GLY A 78 6.27 11.57 2.61
C GLY A 78 6.79 11.23 1.23
N TYR A 79 8.11 11.32 1.07
CA TYR A 79 8.80 11.08 -0.19
C TYR A 79 10.07 10.25 0.03
N THR A 80 10.41 9.38 -0.92
CA THR A 80 11.64 8.58 -0.91
C THR A 80 12.48 8.86 -2.15
N LYS A 81 13.81 8.71 -2.08
CA LYS A 81 14.69 8.96 -3.22
C LYS A 81 14.58 7.83 -4.25
N ALA A 82 14.41 8.18 -5.52
CA ALA A 82 14.35 7.21 -6.61
C ALA A 82 15.64 6.40 -6.77
N LEU A 83 16.80 7.00 -6.50
CA LEU A 83 18.12 6.37 -6.66
C LEU A 83 18.32 5.09 -5.82
N ASN A 84 17.64 5.00 -4.67
CA ASN A 84 17.80 3.88 -3.72
C ASN A 84 16.56 2.98 -3.64
N PHE A 85 15.54 3.22 -4.47
CA PHE A 85 14.33 2.43 -4.46
C PHE A 85 14.51 1.20 -5.36
N LYS A 86 14.72 0.04 -4.73
CA LYS A 86 14.79 -1.27 -5.41
C LYS A 86 13.70 -2.17 -4.84
N LEU A 87 12.98 -2.89 -5.71
CA LEU A 87 12.24 -4.08 -5.32
C LEU A 87 13.27 -5.19 -5.08
N GLU A 88 13.26 -5.80 -3.90
CA GLU A 88 13.97 -7.05 -3.62
C GLU A 88 13.22 -8.25 -4.21
#